data_AF-A0A2J6I6V1-F1
#
_entry.id   AF-A0A2J6I6V1-F1
#
_cell.length_a   1.000
_cell.length_b   1.000
_cell.length_c   1.000
_cell.angle_alpha   90.00
_cell.angle_beta   90.00
_cell.angle_gamma   90.00
#
_symmetry.space_group_name_H-M   'P 1'
#
loop_
_entity.id
_entity.type
_entity.pdbx_description
1 polymer ?
#
loop_
_entity_poly.entity_id
_entity_poly.type
_entity_poly.pdbx_seq_one_letter_code
_entity_poly.pdbx_strand_id
1 'polypeptide(L)'
;MVTIIYWLTTGKKDRMWGIFPLPGISDKDISESKRFGDPIAEALNNYDFSDLQAKLLKLKSVEIVPSVLSLEKKGKKIFGIWSKFIRKKGGPGNPERVPRLKMFKWYLLTVIFLVTPIATLVFYLTYPLFYFQIKRNLKYYSGVTIK
;
A
#
# COMPACT_ATOMS: atom_id res chain seq x y z
N MET A 1 -7.11 -8.83 3.56
CA MET A 1 -8.03 -7.67 3.51
C MET A 1 -9.20 -7.82 4.49
N VAL A 2 -9.98 -8.91 4.42
CA VAL A 2 -11.10 -9.16 5.36
C VAL A 2 -10.64 -9.09 6.83
N THR A 3 -9.52 -9.75 7.14
CA THR A 3 -8.89 -9.71 8.47
C THR A 3 -8.46 -8.30 8.91
N ILE A 4 -7.96 -7.48 7.99
CA ILE A 4 -7.59 -6.07 8.29
C ILE A 4 -8.83 -5.24 8.58
N ILE A 5 -9.90 -5.39 7.78
CA ILE A 5 -11.16 -4.68 8.03
C ILE A 5 -11.71 -5.06 9.40
N TYR A 6 -11.75 -6.36 9.71
CA TYR A 6 -12.17 -6.86 11.02
C TYR A 6 -11.36 -6.23 12.16
N TRP A 7 -10.03 -6.20 12.04
CA TRP A 7 -9.17 -5.61 13.05
C TRP A 7 -9.42 -4.12 13.23
N LEU A 8 -9.53 -3.35 12.14
CA LEU A 8 -9.74 -1.90 12.20
C LEU A 8 -11.14 -1.51 12.71
N THR A 9 -12.16 -2.34 12.50
CA THR A 9 -13.53 -2.04 12.95
C THR A 9 -13.81 -2.54 14.36
N THR A 10 -13.21 -3.65 14.78
CA THR A 10 -13.47 -4.27 16.09
C THR A 10 -12.38 -3.98 17.13
N GLY A 11 -11.19 -3.56 16.69
CA GLY A 11 -10.01 -3.44 17.53
C GLY A 11 -9.38 -4.78 17.93
N LYS A 12 -9.95 -5.92 17.50
CA LYS A 12 -9.49 -7.25 17.91
C LYS A 12 -8.44 -7.80 16.96
N LYS A 13 -7.35 -8.32 17.52
CA LYS A 13 -6.25 -8.97 16.80
C LYS A 13 -6.29 -10.50 16.94
N ASP A 14 -7.49 -11.06 17.03
CA ASP A 14 -7.73 -12.51 17.09
C ASP A 14 -8.07 -13.09 15.71
N ARG A 15 -8.21 -14.41 15.65
CA ARG A 15 -8.62 -15.11 14.43
C ARG A 15 -10.13 -14.94 14.24
N MET A 16 -10.51 -14.15 13.24
CA MET A 16 -11.92 -14.00 12.88
C MET A 16 -12.55 -15.37 12.61
N TRP A 17 -13.56 -15.73 13.41
CA TRP A 17 -14.28 -17.02 13.35
C TRP A 17 -13.37 -18.27 13.43
N GLY A 18 -12.16 -18.16 13.97
CA GLY A 18 -11.21 -19.28 14.10
C GLY A 18 -10.55 -19.76 12.81
N ILE A 19 -11.09 -19.43 11.62
CA ILE A 19 -10.62 -19.92 10.32
C ILE A 19 -9.64 -18.97 9.62
N PHE A 20 -9.73 -17.67 9.90
CA PHE A 20 -8.90 -16.68 9.23
C PHE A 20 -7.54 -16.53 9.94
N PRO A 21 -6.47 -16.20 9.20
CA PRO A 21 -5.18 -15.87 9.81
C PRO A 21 -5.29 -14.63 10.69
N LEU A 22 -4.34 -14.49 11.62
CA LEU A 22 -4.26 -13.30 12.47
C LEU A 22 -4.10 -12.03 11.59
N PRO A 23 -4.79 -10.93 11.93
CA PRO A 23 -4.64 -9.67 11.20
C PRO A 23 -3.33 -8.95 11.54
N GLY A 24 -2.86 -8.13 10.62
CA GLY A 24 -1.68 -7.29 10.79
C GLY A 24 -0.39 -7.96 10.31
N ILE A 25 0.73 -7.54 10.90
CA ILE A 25 2.08 -8.03 10.58
C ILE A 25 2.31 -9.35 11.34
N SER A 26 2.90 -10.33 10.66
CA SER A 26 3.20 -11.63 11.27
C SER A 26 4.36 -11.54 12.26
N ASP A 27 4.37 -12.40 13.29
CA ASP A 27 5.48 -12.44 14.25
C ASP A 27 6.81 -12.80 13.58
N LYS A 28 6.74 -13.62 12.51
CA LYS A 28 7.89 -13.93 11.67
C LYS A 28 8.48 -12.67 11.04
N ASP A 29 7.66 -11.85 10.37
CA ASP A 29 8.12 -10.61 9.74
C ASP A 29 8.71 -9.64 10.78
N ILE A 30 8.10 -9.56 11.97
CA ILE A 30 8.62 -8.75 13.09
C ILE A 30 10.00 -9.27 13.51
N SER A 31 10.14 -10.57 13.73
CA SER A 31 11.40 -11.18 14.17
C SER A 31 12.52 -11.04 13.12
N GLU A 32 12.19 -11.24 11.84
CA GLU A 32 13.13 -11.17 10.72
C GLU A 32 13.51 -9.73 10.36
N SER A 33 12.71 -8.73 10.74
CA SER A 33 13.03 -7.32 10.49
C SER A 33 14.39 -6.89 11.08
N LYS A 34 14.87 -7.60 12.10
CA LYS A 34 16.20 -7.40 12.69
C LYS A 34 17.33 -7.50 11.68
N ARG A 35 17.17 -8.24 10.58
CA ARG A 35 18.17 -8.35 9.51
C ARG A 35 18.55 -7.01 8.89
N PHE A 36 17.66 -6.02 8.95
CA PHE A 36 17.93 -4.68 8.45
C PHE A 36 18.70 -3.81 9.45
N GLY A 37 18.80 -4.24 10.72
CA GLY A 37 19.45 -3.48 11.78
C GLY A 37 20.95 -3.30 11.56
N ASP A 38 21.67 -4.39 11.28
CA ASP A 38 23.12 -4.38 11.10
C ASP A 38 23.62 -3.38 10.04
N PRO A 39 23.12 -3.39 8.79
CA PRO A 39 23.56 -2.42 7.78
C PRO A 39 23.17 -0.97 8.12
N ILE A 40 22.05 -0.76 8.84
CA ILE A 40 21.64 0.58 9.28
C ILE A 40 22.58 1.08 10.39
N ALA A 41 22.90 0.23 11.37
CA ALA A 41 23.81 0.57 12.46
C ALA A 41 25.22 0.88 11.94
N GLU A 42 25.72 0.09 10.99
CA GLU A 42 27.00 0.33 10.32
C GLU A 42 27.02 1.70 9.62
N ALA A 43 25.98 2.01 8.83
CA ALA A 43 25.87 3.30 8.14
C ALA A 43 25.80 4.49 9.10
N LEU A 44 25.05 4.34 10.21
CA LEU A 44 24.93 5.37 11.25
C LEU A 44 26.26 5.63 11.97
N ASN A 45 26.96 4.58 12.38
CA ASN A 45 28.23 4.71 13.11
C ASN A 45 29.34 5.32 12.25
N ASN A 46 29.35 5.02 10.96
CA ASN A 46 30.34 5.53 10.02
C ASN A 46 29.93 6.88 9.39
N TYR A 47 28.73 7.38 9.66
CA TYR A 47 28.11 8.54 8.99
C TYR A 47 28.12 8.45 7.45
N ASP A 48 28.08 7.23 6.91
CA ASP A 48 28.11 6.96 5.47
C ASP A 48 26.88 6.14 5.06
N PHE A 49 26.05 6.75 4.22
CA PHE A 49 24.80 6.17 3.73
C PHE A 49 24.84 5.80 2.25
N SER A 50 25.97 6.01 1.57
CA SER A 50 26.12 5.84 0.12
C SER A 50 25.67 4.46 -0.36
N ASP A 51 26.08 3.40 0.35
CA ASP A 51 25.76 2.00 0.03
C ASP A 51 24.61 1.39 0.82
N LEU A 52 24.00 2.13 1.76
CA LEU A 52 22.99 1.60 2.67
C LEU A 52 21.80 1.01 1.89
N GLN A 53 21.29 1.74 0.89
CA GLN A 53 20.15 1.29 0.11
C GLN A 53 20.46 -0.01 -0.65
N ALA A 54 21.65 -0.13 -1.23
CA ALA A 54 22.06 -1.34 -1.93
C ALA A 54 22.17 -2.54 -0.98
N LYS A 55 22.72 -2.34 0.23
CA LYS A 55 22.77 -3.36 1.29
C LYS A 55 21.37 -3.80 1.72
N LEU A 56 20.45 -2.86 1.93
CA LEU A 56 19.06 -3.16 2.32
C LEU A 56 18.30 -3.92 1.22
N LEU A 57 18.48 -3.54 -0.05
CA LEU A 57 17.81 -4.22 -1.16
C LEU A 57 18.31 -5.67 -1.34
N LYS A 58 19.59 -5.94 -1.10
CA LYS A 58 20.13 -7.32 -1.07
C LYS A 58 19.45 -8.18 0.00
N LEU A 59 19.01 -7.55 1.09
CA LEU A 59 18.25 -8.19 2.18
C LEU A 59 16.74 -8.21 1.94
N LYS A 60 16.28 -7.92 0.72
CA LYS A 60 14.86 -7.83 0.34
C LYS A 60 14.07 -6.87 1.24
N SER A 61 14.63 -5.69 1.51
CA SER A 61 13.93 -4.63 2.26
C SER A 61 12.70 -4.08 1.55
N VAL A 62 12.62 -4.24 0.23
CA VAL A 62 11.54 -3.74 -0.61
C VAL A 62 11.10 -4.79 -1.62
N GLU A 63 9.89 -5.32 -1.45
CA GLU A 63 9.24 -6.21 -2.41
C GLU A 63 8.04 -5.51 -3.03
N ILE A 64 8.18 -5.03 -4.26
CA ILE A 64 7.10 -4.30 -4.94
C ILE A 64 6.36 -5.24 -5.88
N VAL A 65 5.09 -5.47 -5.57
CA VAL A 65 4.19 -6.20 -6.47
C VAL A 65 3.67 -5.23 -7.54
N PRO A 66 3.96 -5.45 -8.84
CA PRO A 66 3.64 -4.49 -9.90
C PRO A 66 2.14 -4.18 -10.05
N SER A 67 1.28 -5.19 -9.85
CA SER A 67 -0.17 -5.05 -9.92
C SER A 67 -0.70 -4.14 -8.81
N VAL A 68 -0.17 -4.30 -7.59
CA VAL A 68 -0.51 -3.46 -6.43
C VAL A 68 -0.06 -2.02 -6.66
N LEU A 69 1.18 -1.81 -7.12
CA LEU A 69 1.68 -0.46 -7.45
C LEU A 69 0.81 0.25 -8.50
N SER A 70 0.35 -0.49 -9.52
CA SER A 70 -0.55 0.05 -10.54
C SER A 70 -1.90 0.44 -9.95
N LEU A 71 -2.45 -0.40 -9.07
CA LEU A 71 -3.71 -0.14 -8.36
C LEU A 71 -3.60 1.09 -7.46
N GLU A 72 -2.51 1.23 -6.68
CA GLU A 72 -2.28 2.38 -5.81
C GLU A 72 -2.21 3.70 -6.59
N LYS A 73 -1.51 3.71 -7.73
CA LYS A 73 -1.45 4.90 -8.61
C LYS A 73 -2.81 5.32 -9.12
N LYS A 74 -3.64 4.36 -9.56
CA LYS A 74 -5.02 4.63 -10.02
C LYS A 74 -5.89 5.09 -8.85
N GLY A 75 -5.77 4.41 -7.70
CA GLY A 75 -6.41 4.78 -6.45
C GLY A 75 -6.14 6.23 -6.08
N LYS A 76 -4.87 6.65 -6.01
CA LYS A 76 -4.48 8.04 -5.68
C LYS A 76 -5.20 9.08 -6.54
N LYS A 77 -5.36 8.83 -7.84
CA LYS A 77 -6.11 9.71 -8.74
C LYS A 77 -7.60 9.78 -8.37
N ILE A 78 -8.23 8.62 -8.16
CA ILE A 78 -9.64 8.50 -7.77
C ILE A 78 -9.90 9.18 -6.41
N PHE A 79 -9.06 8.95 -5.42
CA PHE A 79 -9.11 9.63 -4.11
C PHE A 79 -8.97 11.15 -4.27
N GLY A 80 -8.12 11.62 -5.19
CA GLY A 80 -8.01 13.04 -5.54
C GLY A 80 -9.31 13.64 -6.08
N ILE A 81 -10.04 12.90 -6.92
CA ILE A 81 -11.34 13.33 -7.46
C ILE A 81 -12.39 13.39 -6.34
N TRP A 82 -12.51 12.32 -5.56
CA TRP A 82 -13.45 12.24 -4.45
C TRP A 82 -13.19 13.29 -3.38
N SER A 83 -11.94 13.52 -3.00
CA SER A 83 -11.59 14.54 -2.01
C SER A 83 -11.97 15.95 -2.49
N LYS A 84 -11.70 16.30 -3.75
CA LYS A 84 -12.17 17.57 -4.34
C LYS A 84 -13.69 17.66 -4.36
N PHE A 85 -14.37 16.60 -4.77
CA PHE A 85 -15.84 16.55 -4.78
C PHE A 85 -16.42 16.74 -3.38
N ILE A 86 -15.92 16.04 -2.37
CA ILE A 86 -16.39 16.18 -0.98
C ILE A 86 -16.09 17.60 -0.45
N ARG A 87 -14.86 18.11 -0.68
CA ARG A 87 -14.41 19.40 -0.14
C ARG A 87 -15.17 20.58 -0.73
N LYS A 88 -15.67 20.49 -1.96
CA LYS A 88 -16.57 21.50 -2.56
C LYS A 88 -17.87 21.72 -1.77
N LYS A 89 -18.29 20.79 -0.91
CA LYS A 89 -19.52 20.91 -0.12
C LYS A 89 -19.32 21.50 1.27
N GLY A 90 -18.09 21.46 1.78
CA GLY A 90 -17.78 21.96 3.13
C GLY A 90 -16.46 21.42 3.67
N GLY A 91 -15.88 22.17 4.61
CA GLY A 91 -14.66 21.81 5.33
C GLY A 91 -14.85 20.67 6.34
N PRO A 92 -13.80 20.33 7.11
CA PRO A 92 -13.92 19.43 8.27
C PRO A 92 -15.05 19.87 9.21
N GLY A 93 -15.84 18.92 9.70
CA GLY A 93 -16.95 19.20 10.64
C GLY A 93 -18.24 19.76 10.03
N ASN A 94 -18.23 20.26 8.79
CA ASN A 94 -19.45 20.82 8.18
C ASN A 94 -20.48 19.70 7.86
N PRO A 95 -21.72 19.76 8.39
CA PRO A 95 -22.73 18.73 8.19
C PRO A 95 -23.13 18.54 6.71
N GLU A 96 -23.00 19.58 5.87
CA GLU A 96 -23.38 19.50 4.45
C GLU A 96 -22.56 18.49 3.66
N ARG A 97 -21.33 18.17 4.10
CA ARG A 97 -20.47 17.19 3.42
C ARG A 97 -20.82 15.74 3.77
N VAL A 98 -21.59 15.52 4.83
CA VAL A 98 -21.91 14.18 5.37
C VAL A 98 -22.53 13.26 4.32
N PRO A 99 -23.48 13.70 3.47
CA PRO A 99 -24.01 12.86 2.38
C PRO A 99 -22.92 12.39 1.40
N ARG A 100 -22.00 13.28 1.01
CA ARG A 100 -20.88 12.94 0.09
C ARG A 100 -19.90 11.97 0.75
N LEU A 101 -19.67 12.09 2.06
CA LEU A 101 -18.86 11.14 2.82
C LEU A 101 -19.53 9.75 2.90
N LYS A 102 -20.83 9.69 3.15
CA LYS A 102 -21.58 8.41 3.16
C LYS A 102 -21.55 7.74 1.79
N MET A 103 -21.74 8.50 0.71
CA MET A 103 -21.62 8.01 -0.66
C MET A 103 -20.22 7.47 -0.94
N PHE A 104 -19.18 8.21 -0.55
CA PHE A 104 -17.80 7.79 -0.72
C PHE A 104 -17.46 6.51 0.07
N LYS A 105 -17.97 6.37 1.30
CA LYS A 105 -17.81 5.15 2.11
C LYS A 105 -18.32 3.91 1.37
N TRP A 106 -19.55 3.96 0.87
CA TRP A 106 -20.15 2.84 0.15
C TRP A 106 -19.42 2.56 -1.16
N TYR A 107 -19.10 3.61 -1.93
CA TYR A 107 -18.27 3.48 -3.13
C TYR A 107 -16.95 2.76 -2.84
N LEU A 108 -16.23 3.18 -1.80
CA LEU A 108 -14.93 2.59 -1.44
C LEU A 108 -15.08 1.11 -1.10
N LEU A 109 -16.06 0.74 -0.28
CA LEU A 109 -16.32 -0.66 0.06
C LEU A 109 -16.59 -1.52 -1.18
N THR A 110 -17.47 -1.05 -2.08
CA THR A 110 -17.77 -1.76 -3.33
C THR A 110 -16.54 -1.90 -4.22
N VAL A 111 -15.78 -0.82 -4.40
CA VAL A 111 -14.60 -0.82 -5.27
C VAL A 111 -13.55 -1.80 -4.79
N ILE A 112 -13.27 -1.87 -3.49
CA ILE A 112 -12.19 -2.74 -3.01
C ILE A 112 -12.52 -4.22 -3.30
N PHE A 113 -13.76 -4.68 -3.09
CA PHE A 113 -14.12 -6.07 -3.37
C PHE A 113 -14.27 -6.38 -4.86
N LEU A 114 -14.84 -5.44 -5.63
CA LEU A 114 -15.27 -5.70 -7.01
C LEU A 114 -14.20 -5.33 -8.04
N VAL A 115 -13.49 -4.21 -7.84
CA VAL A 115 -12.49 -3.72 -8.79
C VAL A 115 -11.16 -4.44 -8.64
N THR A 116 -10.77 -4.87 -7.44
CA THR A 116 -9.48 -5.55 -7.23
C THR A 116 -9.27 -6.80 -8.10
N PRO A 117 -10.22 -7.77 -8.19
CA PRO A 117 -10.03 -8.93 -9.06
C PRO A 117 -9.99 -8.55 -10.55
N ILE A 118 -10.87 -7.63 -10.97
CA ILE A 118 -10.94 -7.15 -12.37
C ILE A 118 -9.65 -6.40 -12.75
N ALA A 119 -9.19 -5.49 -11.89
CA ALA A 119 -8.00 -4.70 -12.13
C ALA A 119 -6.74 -5.57 -12.20
N THR A 120 -6.67 -6.62 -11.37
CA THR A 120 -5.59 -7.60 -11.42
C THR A 120 -5.59 -8.36 -12.75
N LEU A 121 -6.75 -8.83 -13.21
CA LEU A 121 -6.89 -9.52 -14.49
C LEU A 121 -6.46 -8.62 -15.68
N VAL A 122 -6.98 -7.39 -15.73
CA VAL A 122 -6.61 -6.40 -16.76
C VAL A 122 -5.13 -6.05 -16.69
N PHE A 123 -4.55 -5.99 -15.48
CA PHE A 123 -3.12 -5.76 -15.31
C PHE A 123 -2.29 -6.86 -15.95
N TYR A 124 -2.60 -8.13 -15.70
CA TYR A 124 -1.87 -9.25 -16.30
C TYR A 124 -2.02 -9.29 -17.82
N LEU A 125 -3.22 -8.99 -18.34
CA LEU A 125 -3.46 -8.92 -19.79
C LEU A 125 -2.66 -7.81 -20.48
N THR A 126 -2.52 -6.65 -19.82
CA THR A 126 -1.79 -5.49 -20.35
C THR A 126 -0.31 -5.46 -19.97
N TYR A 127 0.14 -6.37 -19.10
CA TYR A 127 1.51 -6.46 -18.62
C TYR A 127 2.58 -6.51 -19.74
N PRO A 128 2.47 -7.36 -20.78
CA PRO A 128 3.51 -7.44 -21.80
C PRO A 128 3.66 -6.12 -22.57
N LEU A 129 2.56 -5.40 -22.79
CA LEU A 129 2.55 -4.14 -23.54
C LEU A 129 3.24 -3.01 -22.77
N PHE A 130 3.10 -2.97 -21.44
CA PHE A 130 3.63 -1.91 -20.59
C PHE A 130 4.88 -2.30 -19.79
N TYR A 131 5.54 -3.39 -20.16
CA TYR A 131 6.65 -3.98 -19.42
C TYR A 131 7.76 -2.97 -19.09
N PHE A 132 8.23 -2.20 -20.07
CA PHE A 132 9.30 -1.21 -19.87
C PHE A 132 8.92 -0.10 -18.88
N GLN A 133 7.68 0.39 -18.98
CA GLN A 133 7.18 1.42 -18.07
C GLN A 133 7.04 0.88 -16.65
N ILE A 134 6.58 -0.36 -16.50
CA ILE A 134 6.47 -1.06 -15.21
C ILE A 134 7.86 -1.24 -14.60
N LYS A 135 8.83 -1.75 -15.36
CA LYS A 135 10.22 -1.93 -14.89
C LYS A 135 10.85 -0.62 -14.41
N ARG A 136 10.64 0.48 -15.15
CA ARG A 136 11.10 1.82 -14.74
C ARG A 136 10.45 2.27 -13.44
N ASN A 137 9.15 2.06 -13.30
CA ASN A 137 8.44 2.39 -12.06
C ASN A 137 8.98 1.58 -10.88
N LEU A 138 9.16 0.26 -11.02
CA LEU A 138 9.69 -0.59 -9.96
C LEU A 138 11.04 -0.09 -9.46
N LYS A 139 11.96 0.25 -10.38
CA LYS A 139 13.28 0.81 -10.03
C LYS A 139 13.18 2.14 -9.27
N TYR A 140 12.25 3.00 -9.65
CA TYR A 140 12.03 4.27 -8.96
C TYR A 140 11.47 4.05 -7.55
N TYR A 141 10.42 3.22 -7.41
CA TYR A 141 9.79 2.97 -6.11
C TYR A 141 10.64 2.10 -5.17
N SER A 142 11.62 1.35 -5.69
CA SER A 142 12.60 0.64 -4.87
C SER A 142 13.72 1.55 -4.33
N GLY A 143 13.63 2.87 -4.53
CA GLY A 143 14.61 3.84 -4.01
C GLY A 143 15.99 3.75 -4.67
N VAL A 144 16.12 3.04 -5.81
CA VAL A 144 17.40 2.86 -6.53
C VAL A 144 17.73 4.10 -7.38
N THR A 145 16.84 5.07 -7.46
CA THR A 145 17.03 6.27 -8.29
C THR A 145 16.45 7.46 -7.55
N ILE A 146 17.31 8.19 -6.84
CA ILE A 146 17.03 9.56 -6.43
C ILE A 146 17.36 10.41 -7.66
N LYS A 147 16.36 11.09 -8.20
CA LYS A 147 16.55 12.06 -9.29
C LYS A 147 16.42 13.45 -8.70
#